data_AF-A0A820AN89-F1
#
_entry.id   AF-A0A820AN89-F1
#
_cell.length_a   1.000
_cell.length_b   1.000
_cell.length_c   1.000
_cell.angle_alpha   90.00
_cell.angle_beta   90.00
_cell.angle_gamma   90.00
#
_symmetry.space_group_name_H-M   'P 1'
#
loop_
_entity.id
_entity.type
_entity.pdbx_description
1 polymer ?
#
loop_
_entity_poly.entity_id
_entity_poly.type
_entity_poly.pdbx_seq_one_letter_code
_entity_poly.pdbx_strand_id
1 'polypeptide(L)'
;SLYRTKQTLSKTAKKVLRALPKTMAQKKQVLEHICQDLGILPKTKAARIQSKIPASVRTKVEQFYLKDYISWQAPGKRDHKTIKENGLKLTQIISFKGTVIQCVKQLQKKMPQYLWYIFVKRKQSGYFGHIKENADDTTVVCLADYAENYTL
;
A
#
# COMPACT_ATOMS: atom_id res chain seq x y z
N SER A 1 -27.69 31.32 15.74
CA SER A 1 -26.84 30.33 16.44
C SER A 1 -26.69 29.10 15.55
N LEU A 2 -25.49 28.81 15.04
CA LEU A 2 -25.23 27.85 13.95
C LEU A 2 -25.26 26.35 14.37
N TYR A 3 -25.77 26.03 15.57
CA TYR A 3 -25.84 24.66 16.07
C TYR A 3 -27.24 24.35 16.61
N ARG A 4 -27.88 23.30 16.08
CA ARG A 4 -29.28 22.93 16.35
C ARG A 4 -29.51 22.45 17.80
N THR A 5 -28.52 21.81 18.42
CA THR A 5 -28.61 21.32 19.81
C THR A 5 -27.26 21.43 20.55
N LYS A 6 -27.32 21.44 21.90
CA LYS A 6 -26.13 21.35 22.77
C LYS A 6 -25.28 20.10 22.46
N GLN A 7 -25.91 18.99 22.09
CA GLN A 7 -25.20 17.76 21.73
C GLN A 7 -24.38 17.92 20.44
N THR A 8 -24.93 18.59 19.41
CA THR A 8 -24.18 18.90 18.17
C THR A 8 -22.99 19.82 18.42
N LEU A 9 -23.13 20.81 19.30
CA LEU A 9 -22.03 21.69 19.68
C LEU A 9 -20.90 20.90 20.36
N SER A 10 -21.23 20.07 21.36
CA SER A 10 -20.25 19.26 22.09
C SER A 10 -19.53 18.25 21.21
N LYS A 11 -20.23 17.62 20.25
CA LYS A 11 -19.60 16.71 19.28
C LYS A 11 -18.64 17.44 18.35
N THR A 12 -19.03 18.63 17.88
CA THR A 12 -18.19 19.46 17.00
C THR A 12 -16.96 19.95 17.74
N ALA A 13 -17.11 20.46 18.97
CA ALA A 13 -16.01 20.88 19.82
C ALA A 13 -15.01 19.74 20.06
N LYS A 14 -15.49 18.53 20.40
CA LYS A 14 -14.62 17.35 20.57
C LYS A 14 -13.89 16.98 19.29
N LYS A 15 -14.54 17.08 18.12
CA LYS A 15 -13.92 16.80 16.82
C LYS A 15 -12.80 17.80 16.51
N VAL A 16 -13.05 19.09 16.76
CA VAL A 16 -12.06 20.16 16.57
C VAL A 16 -10.88 19.97 17.51
N LEU A 17 -11.12 19.75 18.81
CA LEU A 17 -10.06 19.53 19.81
C LEU A 17 -9.14 18.35 19.45
N ARG A 18 -9.70 17.28 18.85
CA ARG A 18 -8.90 16.14 18.37
C ARG A 18 -8.05 16.47 17.14
N ALA A 19 -8.50 17.39 16.31
CA ALA A 19 -7.81 17.83 15.10
C ALA A 19 -6.77 18.92 15.38
N LEU A 20 -6.75 19.50 16.58
CA LEU A 20 -5.74 20.50 16.94
C LEU A 20 -4.34 19.87 16.98
N PRO A 21 -3.30 20.63 16.56
CA PRO A 21 -1.90 20.26 16.71
C PRO A 21 -1.55 19.84 18.14
N LYS A 22 -1.03 18.62 18.30
CA LYS A 22 -0.68 18.09 19.62
C LYS A 22 0.77 18.38 19.99
N THR A 23 1.67 18.35 19.01
CA THR A 23 3.11 18.55 19.23
C THR A 23 3.53 19.99 18.97
N MET A 24 4.64 20.42 19.58
CA MET A 24 5.21 21.76 19.35
C MET A 24 5.57 21.99 17.88
N ALA A 25 6.07 20.96 17.19
CA ALA A 25 6.38 21.03 15.76
C ALA A 25 5.13 21.33 14.91
N GLN A 26 4.03 20.62 15.18
CA GLN A 26 2.76 20.84 14.47
C GLN A 26 2.18 22.23 14.77
N LYS A 27 2.24 22.68 16.04
CA LYS A 27 1.79 24.03 16.44
C LYS A 27 2.57 25.12 15.71
N LYS A 28 3.89 24.98 15.67
CA LYS A 28 4.78 25.89 14.95
C LYS A 28 4.42 25.95 13.46
N GLN A 29 4.23 24.81 12.81
CA GLN A 29 3.85 24.74 11.40
C GLN A 29 2.51 25.43 11.10
N VAL A 30 1.50 25.22 11.94
CA VAL A 30 0.20 25.89 11.79
C VAL A 30 0.34 27.41 11.98
N LEU A 31 1.12 27.83 12.98
CA LEU A 31 1.38 29.25 13.23
C LEU A 31 2.12 29.91 12.06
N GLU A 32 3.13 29.23 11.50
CA GLU A 32 3.85 29.70 10.30
C GLU A 32 2.90 29.89 9.11
N HIS A 33 2.00 28.93 8.86
CA HIS A 33 0.99 29.06 7.81
C HIS A 33 0.05 30.25 8.03
N ILE A 34 -0.45 30.43 9.26
CA ILE A 34 -1.34 31.57 9.59
C ILE A 34 -0.60 32.89 9.39
N CYS A 35 0.63 33.01 9.89
CA CYS A 35 1.46 34.20 9.72
C CYS A 35 1.77 34.48 8.24
N GLN A 36 1.96 33.46 7.41
CA GLN A 36 2.16 33.59 5.97
C GLN A 36 0.91 34.07 5.24
N ASP A 37 -0.27 33.62 5.64
CA ASP A 37 -1.54 34.04 5.02
C ASP A 37 -1.96 35.44 5.44
N LEU A 38 -1.61 35.86 6.65
CA LEU A 38 -1.76 37.24 7.13
C LEU A 38 -0.69 38.20 6.59
N GLY A 39 0.29 37.70 5.81
CA GLY A 39 1.36 38.52 5.25
C GLY A 39 2.41 38.99 6.26
N ILE A 40 2.41 38.45 7.48
CA ILE A 40 3.40 38.75 8.53
C ILE A 40 4.73 38.06 8.19
N LEU A 41 4.67 36.87 7.61
CA LEU A 41 5.85 36.12 7.13
C LEU A 41 5.81 35.95 5.61
N PRO A 42 6.97 36.01 4.93
CA PRO A 42 7.03 35.72 3.50
C PRO A 42 6.68 34.25 3.24
N LYS A 43 5.90 33.99 2.18
CA LYS A 43 5.60 32.62 1.73
C LYS A 43 6.88 31.96 1.22
N THR A 44 7.36 30.95 1.93
CA THR A 44 8.51 30.15 1.48
C THR A 44 8.11 29.42 0.21
N LYS A 45 8.74 29.75 -0.93
CA LYS A 45 8.52 28.99 -2.17
C LYS A 45 8.95 27.56 -1.90
N ALA A 46 8.03 26.60 -2.08
CA ALA A 46 8.37 25.19 -1.98
C ALA A 46 9.55 24.90 -2.90
N ALA A 47 10.61 24.32 -2.34
CA ALA A 47 11.77 23.91 -3.13
C ALA A 47 11.25 22.99 -4.25
N ARG A 48 11.55 23.36 -5.50
CA ARG A 48 11.13 22.59 -6.66
C ARG A 48 11.79 21.21 -6.53
N ILE A 49 10.98 20.17 -6.33
CA ILE A 49 11.47 18.79 -6.30
C ILE A 49 12.19 18.56 -7.62
N GLN A 50 13.49 18.29 -7.57
CA GLN A 50 14.23 17.89 -8.76
C GLN A 50 13.62 16.59 -9.29
N SER A 51 13.09 16.62 -10.50
CA SER A 51 12.45 15.46 -11.15
C SER A 51 13.43 14.34 -11.48
N LYS A 52 14.74 14.60 -11.36
CA LYS A 52 15.80 13.63 -11.66
C LYS A 52 16.45 13.17 -10.36
N ILE A 53 16.36 11.86 -10.14
CA ILE A 53 17.06 11.16 -9.05
C ILE A 53 18.58 11.35 -9.26
N PRO A 54 19.34 11.77 -8.23
CA PRO A 54 20.79 11.93 -8.34
C PRO A 54 21.49 10.63 -8.72
N ALA A 55 22.55 10.71 -9.52
CA ALA A 55 23.33 9.55 -9.96
C ALA A 55 23.87 8.74 -8.77
N SER A 56 24.27 9.42 -7.69
CA SER A 56 24.72 8.78 -6.45
C SER A 56 23.66 7.90 -5.78
N VAL A 57 22.38 8.29 -5.86
CA VAL A 57 21.26 7.50 -5.35
C VAL A 57 21.02 6.30 -6.25
N ARG A 58 21.08 6.48 -7.58
CA ARG A 58 20.96 5.38 -8.54
C ARG A 58 22.04 4.32 -8.32
N THR A 59 23.31 4.72 -8.18
CA THR A 59 24.42 3.80 -7.92
C THR A 59 24.25 3.06 -6.59
N LYS A 60 23.78 3.73 -5.52
CA LYS A 60 23.50 3.06 -4.24
C LYS A 60 22.37 2.04 -4.35
N VAL A 61 21.33 2.36 -5.11
CA VAL A 61 20.20 1.45 -5.37
C VAL A 61 20.67 0.25 -6.19
N GLU A 62 21.44 0.47 -7.27
CA GLU A 62 22.04 -0.60 -8.07
C GLU A 62 22.95 -1.50 -7.22
N GLN A 63 23.87 -0.91 -6.44
CA GLN A 63 24.73 -1.66 -5.52
C GLN A 63 23.96 -2.43 -4.46
N PHE A 64 22.80 -1.94 -4.01
CA PHE A 64 21.93 -2.65 -3.09
C PHE A 64 21.32 -3.89 -3.76
N TYR A 65 20.83 -3.76 -4.99
CA TYR A 65 20.22 -4.85 -5.76
C TYR A 65 21.23 -5.81 -6.42
N LEU A 66 22.52 -5.46 -6.45
CA LEU A 66 23.60 -6.34 -6.94
C LEU A 66 24.26 -7.17 -5.84
N LYS A 67 23.88 -6.98 -4.56
CA LYS A 67 24.40 -7.81 -3.45
C LYS A 67 23.68 -9.15 -3.42
N ASP A 68 24.42 -10.26 -3.41
CA ASP A 68 23.90 -11.64 -3.37
C ASP A 68 23.06 -12.02 -2.12
N TYR A 69 22.80 -11.08 -1.21
CA TYR A 69 22.01 -11.27 0.01
C TYR A 69 20.67 -10.53 -0.01
N ILE A 70 20.12 -10.25 -1.19
CA ILE A 70 18.81 -9.60 -1.27
C ILE A 70 17.76 -10.54 -0.69
N SER A 71 17.13 -10.10 0.40
CA SER A 71 15.93 -10.71 0.95
C SER A 71 14.80 -10.61 -0.09
N TRP A 72 14.11 -11.72 -0.33
CA TRP A 72 12.99 -11.84 -1.26
C TRP A 72 11.69 -11.19 -0.78
N GLN A 73 11.74 -10.42 0.31
CA GLN A 73 10.56 -9.77 0.85
C GLN A 73 10.11 -8.60 -0.03
N ALA A 74 8.88 -8.69 -0.54
CA ALA A 74 8.19 -7.51 -1.05
C ALA A 74 8.12 -6.46 0.08
N PRO A 75 8.42 -5.17 -0.19
CA PRO A 75 8.40 -4.13 0.83
C PRO A 75 7.06 -4.15 1.60
N GLY A 76 7.11 -4.46 2.90
CA GLY A 76 5.94 -4.51 3.78
C GLY A 76 5.23 -5.87 3.92
N LYS A 77 5.68 -6.96 3.27
CA LYS A 77 5.14 -8.31 3.51
C LYS A 77 6.10 -9.17 4.34
N ARG A 78 5.59 -9.75 5.44
CA ARG A 78 6.32 -10.70 6.29
C ARG A 78 6.12 -12.11 5.75
N ASP A 79 7.19 -12.75 5.29
CA ASP A 79 7.20 -14.18 4.94
C ASP A 79 7.08 -15.02 6.22
N HIS A 80 5.86 -15.43 6.54
CA HIS A 80 5.61 -16.31 7.68
C HIS A 80 4.91 -17.59 7.23
N LYS A 81 5.39 -18.73 7.70
CA LYS A 81 4.63 -19.99 7.66
C LYS A 81 3.86 -20.09 8.96
N THR A 82 2.57 -20.31 8.87
CA THR A 82 1.81 -20.81 10.01
C THR A 82 1.83 -22.33 9.97
N ILE A 83 2.33 -22.94 11.04
CA ILE A 83 2.27 -24.39 11.26
C ILE A 83 1.35 -24.61 12.46
N LYS A 84 0.41 -25.57 12.36
CA LYS A 84 -0.36 -26.05 13.50
C LYS A 84 0.28 -27.36 13.96
N GLU A 85 0.90 -27.35 15.13
CA GLU A 85 1.38 -28.54 15.83
C GLU A 85 0.65 -28.63 17.17
N ASN A 86 0.10 -29.80 17.50
CA ASN A 86 -0.60 -30.08 18.77
C ASN A 86 -1.69 -29.06 19.13
N GLY A 87 -2.45 -28.57 18.14
CA GLY A 87 -3.52 -27.59 18.33
C GLY A 87 -3.06 -26.13 18.53
N LEU A 88 -1.76 -25.88 18.64
CA LEU A 88 -1.19 -24.54 18.78
C LEU A 88 -0.73 -23.98 17.43
N LYS A 89 -1.05 -22.70 17.21
CA LYS A 89 -0.69 -21.97 15.97
C LYS A 89 0.69 -21.33 16.14
N LEU A 90 1.72 -21.95 15.55
CA LEU A 90 3.08 -21.40 15.51
C LEU A 90 3.29 -20.62 14.21
N THR A 91 3.81 -19.39 14.33
CA THR A 91 4.16 -18.55 13.19
C THR A 91 5.67 -18.46 13.10
N GLN A 92 6.25 -19.09 12.07
CA GLN A 92 7.69 -19.08 11.82
C GLN A 92 8.02 -18.12 10.68
N ILE A 93 9.06 -17.31 10.85
CA ILE A 93 9.58 -16.45 9.78
C ILE A 93 10.35 -17.34 8.80
N ILE A 94 9.89 -17.41 7.56
CA ILE A 94 10.63 -18.13 6.51
C ILE A 94 11.64 -17.14 5.92
N SER A 95 12.92 -17.41 6.09
CA SER A 95 13.98 -16.73 5.35
C SER A 95 14.42 -17.65 4.20
N PHE A 96 13.99 -17.37 2.97
CA PHE A 96 14.56 -18.04 1.81
C PHE A 96 15.97 -17.48 1.55
N LYS A 97 17.00 -18.32 1.65
CA LYS A 97 18.39 -18.00 1.29
C LYS A 97 18.75 -18.81 0.05
N GLY A 98 19.16 -18.14 -1.01
CA GLY A 98 19.59 -18.77 -2.26
C GLY A 98 20.36 -17.80 -3.14
N THR A 99 21.15 -18.33 -4.06
CA THR A 99 21.88 -17.50 -5.05
C THR A 99 20.93 -16.99 -6.13
N VAL A 100 21.31 -15.92 -6.82
CA VAL A 100 20.53 -15.37 -7.96
C VAL A 100 20.14 -16.46 -8.97
N ILE A 101 21.06 -17.37 -9.27
CA ILE A 101 20.84 -18.49 -10.21
C ILE A 101 19.74 -19.43 -9.72
N GLN A 102 19.72 -19.78 -8.43
CA GLN A 102 18.69 -20.64 -7.85
C GLN A 102 17.32 -19.99 -7.94
N CYS A 103 17.25 -18.69 -7.78
CA CYS A 103 16.01 -17.94 -7.84
C CYS A 103 15.48 -17.81 -9.27
N VAL A 104 16.37 -17.54 -10.24
CA VAL A 104 16.02 -17.58 -11.66
C VAL A 104 15.45 -18.95 -12.04
N LYS A 105 16.08 -20.04 -11.59
CA LYS A 105 15.57 -21.41 -11.83
C LYS A 105 14.19 -21.65 -11.21
N GLN A 106 13.96 -21.19 -9.99
CA GLN A 106 12.65 -21.33 -9.34
C GLN A 106 11.57 -20.49 -10.03
N LEU A 107 11.90 -19.26 -10.43
CA LEU A 107 11.01 -18.39 -11.20
C LEU A 107 10.66 -19.04 -12.53
N GLN A 108 11.64 -19.57 -13.27
CA GLN A 108 11.43 -20.31 -14.50
C GLN A 108 10.49 -21.51 -14.30
N LYS A 109 10.66 -22.27 -13.20
CA LYS A 109 9.77 -23.40 -12.89
C LYS A 109 8.32 -22.95 -12.63
N LYS A 110 8.11 -21.80 -11.99
CA LYS A 110 6.77 -21.26 -11.70
C LYS A 110 6.17 -20.42 -12.84
N MET A 111 6.98 -19.99 -13.79
CA MET A 111 6.57 -19.10 -14.88
C MET A 111 5.39 -19.65 -15.70
N PRO A 112 5.34 -20.94 -16.10
CA PRO A 112 4.21 -21.47 -16.87
C PRO A 112 2.88 -21.35 -16.12
N GLN A 113 2.86 -21.69 -14.82
CA GLN A 113 1.68 -21.58 -13.98
C GLN A 113 1.24 -20.12 -13.81
N TYR A 114 2.20 -19.21 -13.67
CA TYR A 114 1.91 -17.78 -13.57
C TYR A 114 1.34 -17.22 -14.88
N LEU A 115 1.91 -17.57 -16.03
CA LEU A 115 1.39 -17.15 -17.34
C LEU A 115 -0.03 -17.65 -17.57
N TRP A 116 -0.31 -18.91 -17.19
CA TRP A 116 -1.67 -19.46 -17.20
C TRP A 116 -2.63 -18.66 -16.31
N TYR A 117 -2.21 -18.37 -15.08
CA TYR A 117 -2.99 -17.54 -14.16
C TYR A 117 -3.31 -16.16 -14.74
N ILE A 118 -2.32 -15.49 -15.35
CA ILE A 118 -2.52 -14.18 -15.98
C ILE A 118 -3.48 -14.27 -17.16
N PHE A 119 -3.37 -15.32 -17.99
CA PHE A 119 -4.29 -15.55 -19.10
C PHE A 119 -5.74 -15.69 -18.59
N VAL A 120 -5.97 -16.55 -17.61
CA VAL A 120 -7.30 -16.77 -17.00
C VAL A 120 -7.85 -15.46 -16.43
N LYS A 121 -7.04 -14.72 -15.64
CA LYS A 121 -7.46 -13.43 -15.08
C LYS A 121 -7.84 -12.41 -16.15
N ARG A 122 -7.08 -12.33 -17.24
CA ARG A 122 -7.40 -11.42 -18.35
C ARG A 122 -8.72 -11.80 -19.03
N LYS A 123 -8.96 -13.09 -19.27
CA LYS A 123 -10.22 -13.57 -19.84
C LYS A 123 -11.42 -13.29 -18.93
N GLN A 124 -11.28 -13.59 -17.63
CA GLN A 124 -12.32 -13.29 -16.63
C GLN A 124 -12.60 -11.79 -16.52
N SER A 125 -11.55 -10.95 -16.52
CA SER A 125 -11.71 -9.50 -16.47
C SER A 125 -12.42 -8.95 -17.72
N GLY A 126 -12.06 -9.44 -18.91
CA GLY A 126 -12.72 -9.04 -20.15
C GLY A 126 -14.19 -9.45 -20.19
N TYR A 127 -14.49 -10.68 -19.77
CA TYR A 127 -15.86 -11.18 -19.69
C TYR A 127 -16.70 -10.41 -18.65
N PHE A 128 -16.14 -10.13 -17.47
CA PHE A 128 -16.80 -9.32 -16.45
C PHE A 128 -17.08 -7.89 -16.94
N GLY A 129 -16.11 -7.28 -17.64
CA GLY A 129 -16.29 -5.97 -18.27
C GLY A 129 -17.47 -5.96 -19.24
N HIS A 130 -17.52 -6.95 -20.13
CA HIS A 130 -18.63 -7.10 -21.07
C HIS A 130 -19.99 -7.26 -20.38
N ILE A 131 -20.11 -8.12 -19.36
CA ILE A 131 -21.40 -8.26 -18.64
C ILE A 131 -21.77 -6.96 -17.95
N LYS A 132 -20.81 -6.29 -17.31
CA LYS A 132 -21.04 -5.02 -16.60
C LYS A 132 -21.54 -3.92 -17.54
N GLU A 133 -20.99 -3.85 -18.76
CA GLU A 133 -21.40 -2.85 -19.76
C GLU A 133 -22.80 -3.14 -20.35
N ASN A 134 -23.25 -4.39 -20.32
CA ASN A 134 -24.53 -4.83 -20.88
C ASN A 134 -25.55 -5.23 -19.80
N ALA A 135 -25.31 -4.90 -18.53
CA ALA A 135 -26.23 -5.21 -17.44
C ALA A 135 -27.45 -4.29 -17.48
N ASP A 136 -28.64 -4.86 -17.29
CA ASP A 136 -29.88 -4.11 -17.13
C ASP A 136 -30.16 -3.78 -15.65
N ASP A 137 -31.22 -3.00 -15.40
CA ASP A 137 -31.64 -2.60 -14.05
C ASP A 137 -32.08 -3.78 -13.16
N THR A 138 -32.21 -4.98 -13.73
CA THR A 138 -32.57 -6.20 -13.00
C THR A 138 -31.38 -7.12 -12.71
N THR A 139 -30.19 -6.79 -13.23
CA THR A 139 -29.01 -7.65 -13.17
C THR A 139 -27.98 -7.11 -12.18
N VAL A 140 -27.52 -7.97 -11.27
CA VAL A 140 -26.40 -7.68 -10.36
C VAL A 140 -25.20 -8.54 -10.77
N VAL A 141 -24.08 -7.90 -11.11
CA VAL A 141 -22.84 -8.58 -11.46
C VAL A 141 -21.86 -8.49 -10.29
N CYS A 142 -21.41 -9.64 -9.77
CA CYS A 142 -20.44 -9.71 -8.68
C CYS A 142 -19.22 -10.55 -9.07
N LEU A 143 -18.03 -10.12 -8.62
CA LEU A 143 -16.81 -10.92 -8.71
C LEU A 143 -16.68 -11.76 -7.44
N ALA A 144 -16.74 -13.08 -7.58
CA ALA A 144 -16.40 -14.01 -6.52
C ALA A 144 -14.94 -14.47 -6.68
N ASP A 145 -14.11 -14.24 -5.65
CA ASP A 145 -12.74 -14.73 -5.61
C ASP A 145 -12.71 -16.12 -4.96
N TYR A 146 -12.50 -17.15 -5.78
CA TYR A 146 -12.38 -18.53 -5.31
C TYR A 146 -10.95 -18.90 -4.89
N ALA A 147 -9.98 -17.97 -4.96
CA ALA A 147 -8.58 -18.26 -4.69
C ALA A 147 -8.30 -18.71 -3.23
N GLU A 148 -9.18 -18.37 -2.28
CA GLU A 148 -9.00 -18.78 -0.88
C GLU A 148 -9.42 -20.24 -0.59
N ASN A 149 -10.11 -20.93 -1.51
CA ASN A 149 -10.65 -22.27 -1.30
C ASN A 149 -10.01 -23.37 -2.17
N TYR A 150 -9.02 -23.04 -3.00
CA TYR A 150 -8.36 -24.02 -3.86
C TYR A 150 -7.23 -24.73 -3.10
N THR A 151 -7.56 -25.86 -2.47
CA THR A 151 -6.57 -26.85 -2.01
C THR A 151 -6.57 -28.00 -3.02
N LEU A 152 -5.44 -28.21 -3.70
CA LEU A 152 -5.15 -29.45 -4.44
C LEU A 152 -4.63 -30.50 -3.48
#